data_AF-A0A5R9BDL4-F1
#
_entry.id   AF-A0A5R9BDL4-F1
#
_cell.length_a   1.000
_cell.length_b   1.000
_cell.length_c   1.000
_cell.angle_alpha   90.00
_cell.angle_beta   90.00
_cell.angle_gamma   90.00
#
_symmetry.space_group_name_H-M   'P 1'
#
loop_
_entity.id
_entity.type
_entity.pdbx_description
1 polymer ?
#
loop_
_entity_poly.entity_id
_entity_poly.type
_entity_poly.pdbx_seq_one_letter_code
_entity_poly.pdbx_strand_id
1 'polypeptide(L)'
;MSNRREDGSHYRRRTARPQPGRPVPKNLGQRGPRDFSPAEHEDDFRPPNPKNPVAGAKPGVVIGALLAIGGILCLVVFPFLPVNFPGWTTAALIGAILLGLVVLFLQMPSKRTGTDDGARV
;
A
#
# COMPACT_ATOMS: atom_id res chain seq x y z
N MET A 1 18.71 -48.78 13.56
CA MET A 1 17.91 -47.60 13.95
C MET A 1 17.44 -46.90 12.69
N SER A 2 16.15 -46.64 12.64
CA SER A 2 15.33 -46.32 11.47
C SER A 2 15.25 -44.82 11.17
N ASN A 3 14.82 -44.55 9.94
CA ASN A 3 14.12 -43.36 9.44
C ASN A 3 14.93 -42.09 9.16
N ARG A 4 14.97 -41.71 7.87
CA ARG A 4 14.18 -40.60 7.33
C ARG A 4 14.26 -40.61 5.80
N ARG A 5 13.22 -41.14 5.14
CA ARG A 5 12.97 -40.87 3.72
C ARG A 5 12.32 -39.50 3.64
N GLU A 6 12.93 -38.58 2.91
CA GLU A 6 12.34 -37.28 2.61
C GLU A 6 11.28 -37.46 1.53
N ASP A 7 10.04 -37.70 1.96
CA ASP A 7 8.88 -37.56 1.07
C ASP A 7 8.62 -36.07 0.83
N GLY A 8 9.34 -35.53 -0.17
CA GLY A 8 8.99 -34.29 -0.82
C GLY A 8 7.64 -34.43 -1.52
N SER A 9 6.56 -34.27 -0.76
CA SER A 9 5.20 -34.18 -1.28
C SER A 9 5.04 -32.88 -2.06
N HIS A 10 5.48 -32.91 -3.32
CA HIS A 10 5.10 -31.93 -4.30
C HIS A 10 3.57 -31.89 -4.36
N TYR A 11 2.98 -30.80 -3.88
CA TYR A 11 1.60 -30.44 -4.18
C TYR A 11 1.48 -30.26 -5.69
N ARG A 12 1.28 -31.37 -6.40
CA ARG A 12 0.87 -31.38 -7.78
C ARG A 12 -0.58 -30.88 -7.75
N ARG A 13 -0.75 -29.57 -7.83
CA ARG A 13 -2.01 -28.93 -8.16
C ARG A 13 -2.47 -29.60 -9.45
N ARG A 14 -3.34 -30.62 -9.33
CA ARG A 14 -4.04 -31.20 -10.47
C ARG A 14 -4.86 -30.06 -11.03
N THR A 15 -4.31 -29.39 -12.03
CA THR A 15 -5.10 -28.62 -12.98
C THR A 15 -6.13 -29.62 -13.49
N ALA A 16 -7.38 -29.43 -13.04
CA ALA A 16 -8.49 -30.23 -13.51
C ALA A 16 -8.59 -29.99 -15.01
N ARG A 17 -8.01 -30.88 -15.81
CA ARG A 17 -8.25 -30.90 -17.25
C ARG A 17 -9.74 -31.18 -17.42
N PRO A 18 -10.50 -30.33 -18.13
CA PRO A 18 -11.88 -30.63 -18.42
C PRO A 18 -11.92 -31.97 -19.18
N GLN A 19 -12.55 -32.98 -18.58
CA GLN A 19 -12.74 -34.29 -19.19
C GLN A 19 -13.84 -34.17 -20.26
N PRO A 20 -13.54 -34.42 -21.54
CA PRO A 20 -14.55 -34.46 -22.58
C PRO A 20 -15.54 -35.61 -22.27
N GLY A 21 -16.84 -35.30 -22.22
CA GLY A 21 -17.88 -36.32 -22.09
C GLY A 21 -18.44 -36.54 -20.69
N ARG A 22 -18.05 -35.77 -19.67
CA ARG A 22 -18.78 -35.78 -18.38
C ARG A 22 -20.10 -35.04 -18.56
N PRO A 23 -21.27 -35.66 -18.30
CA PRO A 23 -22.55 -34.98 -18.42
C PRO A 23 -22.59 -33.81 -17.44
N VAL A 24 -22.78 -32.61 -17.99
CA VAL A 24 -22.93 -31.38 -17.23
C VAL A 24 -24.24 -31.50 -16.43
N PRO A 25 -24.26 -31.22 -15.11
CA PRO A 25 -25.48 -31.25 -14.32
C PRO A 25 -26.58 -30.43 -15.01
N LYS A 26 -27.73 -31.05 -15.31
CA LYS A 26 -28.86 -30.41 -16.01
C LYS A 26 -29.50 -29.23 -15.23
N ASN A 27 -29.04 -28.99 -13.99
CA ASN A 27 -29.49 -27.91 -13.11
C ASN A 27 -28.51 -26.72 -13.06
N LEU A 28 -27.45 -26.70 -13.87
CA LEU A 28 -26.74 -25.46 -14.20
C LEU A 28 -27.62 -24.71 -15.21
N GLY A 29 -28.62 -23.99 -14.71
CA GLY A 29 -29.67 -23.39 -15.54
C GLY A 29 -29.09 -22.67 -16.74
N GLN A 30 -29.38 -23.16 -17.95
CA GLN A 30 -29.29 -22.58 -19.31
C GLN A 30 -28.23 -21.49 -19.64
N ARG A 31 -27.21 -21.24 -18.82
CA ARG A 31 -26.18 -20.23 -19.02
C ARG A 31 -24.93 -20.94 -19.53
N GLY A 32 -24.65 -20.76 -20.81
CA GLY A 32 -23.40 -21.17 -21.43
C GLY A 32 -22.21 -20.38 -20.87
N PRO A 33 -20.96 -20.76 -21.23
CA PRO A 33 -19.73 -20.12 -20.73
C PRO A 33 -19.56 -18.64 -21.09
N ARG A 34 -20.50 -18.06 -21.84
CA ARG A 34 -20.54 -16.65 -22.23
C ARG A 34 -21.75 -15.91 -21.68
N ASP A 35 -22.62 -16.59 -20.94
CA ASP A 35 -23.88 -16.05 -20.43
C ASP A 35 -23.70 -15.53 -19.00
N PHE A 36 -22.71 -14.66 -18.81
CA PHE A 36 -22.55 -13.89 -17.59
C PHE A 36 -23.39 -12.61 -17.72
N SER A 37 -24.49 -12.51 -16.97
CA SER A 37 -25.03 -11.19 -16.67
C SER A 37 -24.16 -10.57 -15.56
N PRO A 38 -23.94 -9.25 -15.57
CA PRO A 38 -23.47 -8.57 -14.37
C PRO A 38 -24.30 -9.03 -13.16
N ALA A 39 -23.65 -9.24 -12.01
CA ALA A 39 -24.39 -9.38 -10.78
C ALA A 39 -25.31 -8.15 -10.63
N GLU A 40 -26.50 -8.34 -10.08
CA GLU A 40 -27.36 -7.21 -9.73
C GLU A 40 -26.53 -6.23 -8.88
N HIS A 41 -26.78 -4.93 -9.02
CA HIS A 41 -26.04 -3.90 -8.30
C HIS A 41 -26.15 -4.14 -6.79
N GLU A 42 -25.23 -4.92 -6.23
CA GLU A 42 -25.01 -4.98 -4.80
C GLU A 42 -24.65 -3.56 -4.34
N ASP A 43 -25.17 -3.18 -3.18
CA ASP A 43 -25.07 -1.83 -2.63
C ASP A 43 -23.68 -1.23 -2.87
N ASP A 44 -23.68 -0.11 -3.56
CA ASP A 44 -22.51 0.69 -3.92
C ASP A 44 -21.59 0.79 -2.69
N PHE A 45 -20.50 0.01 -2.65
CA PHE A 45 -19.67 -0.09 -1.45
C PHE A 45 -19.14 1.30 -1.11
N ARG A 46 -19.68 1.89 -0.03
CA ARG A 46 -19.24 3.17 0.52
C ARG A 46 -18.40 2.89 1.76
N PRO A 47 -17.06 3.02 1.67
CA PRO A 47 -16.23 2.97 2.85
C PRO A 47 -16.77 3.96 3.91
N PRO A 48 -16.80 3.57 5.18
CA PRO A 48 -17.18 4.51 6.23
C PRO A 48 -16.23 5.71 6.20
N ASN A 49 -16.78 6.92 6.25
CA ASN A 49 -16.00 8.14 6.24
C ASN A 49 -15.01 8.10 7.43
N PRO A 50 -13.69 8.23 7.21
CA PRO A 50 -12.72 8.19 8.29
C PRO A 50 -13.01 9.30 9.30
N LYS A 51 -13.15 8.94 10.58
CA LYS A 51 -13.58 9.86 11.64
C LYS A 51 -12.63 11.05 11.84
N ASN A 52 -11.34 10.88 11.54
CA ASN A 52 -10.37 11.97 11.52
C ASN A 52 -9.07 11.52 10.79
N PRO A 53 -8.76 12.08 9.60
CA PRO A 53 -7.56 11.70 8.86
C PRO A 53 -6.25 12.14 9.53
N VAL A 54 -6.30 13.12 10.43
CA VAL A 54 -5.11 13.72 11.06
C VAL A 54 -4.85 13.15 12.45
N ALA A 55 -5.89 12.72 13.19
CA ALA A 55 -5.73 12.20 14.55
C ALA A 55 -4.92 10.90 14.65
N GLY A 56 -4.76 10.16 13.53
CA GLY A 56 -3.95 8.94 13.47
C GLY A 56 -2.50 9.16 13.03
N ALA A 57 -2.10 10.39 12.71
CA ALA A 57 -0.77 10.66 12.18
C ALA A 57 0.30 10.48 13.27
N LYS A 58 1.33 9.68 12.98
CA LYS A 58 2.48 9.50 13.88
C LYS A 58 3.21 10.84 14.03
N PRO A 59 3.47 11.36 15.25
CA PRO A 59 4.12 12.66 15.45
C PRO A 59 5.44 12.80 14.69
N GLY A 60 6.27 11.76 14.67
CA GLY A 60 7.54 11.80 13.93
C GLY A 60 7.36 11.96 12.42
N VAL A 61 6.29 11.42 11.82
CA VAL A 61 5.99 11.63 10.39
C VAL A 61 5.64 13.10 10.14
N VAL A 62 4.84 13.70 11.02
CA VAL A 62 4.46 15.12 10.91
C VAL A 62 5.69 16.02 11.05
N ILE A 63 6.52 15.78 12.06
CA ILE A 63 7.75 16.56 12.30
C ILE A 63 8.73 16.40 11.13
N GLY A 64 8.95 15.18 10.67
CA GLY A 64 9.84 14.91 9.54
C GLY A 64 9.37 15.58 8.25
N ALA A 65 8.06 15.51 7.97
CA ALA A 65 7.46 16.19 6.82
C ALA A 65 7.54 17.72 6.92
N LEU A 66 7.27 18.27 8.11
CA LEU A 66 7.35 19.71 8.35
C LEU A 66 8.77 20.24 8.20
N LEU A 67 9.78 19.51 8.70
CA LEU A 67 11.19 19.88 8.52
C LEU A 67 11.62 19.81 7.05
N ALA A 68 11.24 18.74 6.34
CA ALA A 68 11.61 18.58 4.94
C ALA A 68 10.93 19.62 4.04
N ILE A 69 9.61 19.72 4.08
CA ILE A 69 8.83 20.65 3.24
C ILE A 69 9.09 22.09 3.66
N GLY A 70 9.04 22.36 4.97
CA GLY A 70 9.31 23.69 5.51
C GLY A 70 10.73 24.17 5.21
N GLY A 71 11.73 23.30 5.33
CA GLY A 71 13.11 23.64 4.97
C GLY A 71 13.27 23.99 3.49
N ILE A 72 12.65 23.23 2.59
CA ILE A 72 12.66 23.52 1.13
C ILE A 72 11.97 24.85 0.85
N LEU A 73 10.79 25.08 1.43
CA LEU A 73 10.07 26.35 1.27
C LEU A 73 10.90 27.53 1.78
N CYS A 74 11.55 27.40 2.95
CA CYS A 74 12.44 28.41 3.48
C CYS A 74 13.62 28.68 2.54
N LEU A 75 14.25 27.65 1.96
CA LEU A 75 15.34 27.85 1.00
C LEU A 75 14.91 28.62 -0.25
N VAL A 76 13.67 28.40 -0.71
CA VAL A 76 13.12 29.13 -1.86
C VAL A 76 12.76 30.57 -1.48
N VAL A 77 12.16 30.78 -0.32
CA VAL A 77 11.59 32.08 0.08
C VAL A 77 12.65 33.03 0.64
N PHE A 78 13.64 32.53 1.39
CA PHE A 78 14.63 33.35 2.10
C PHE A 78 15.42 34.34 1.21
N PRO A 79 15.85 33.98 -0.02
CA PRO A 79 16.55 34.91 -0.90
C PRO A 79 15.73 36.15 -1.29
N PHE A 80 14.40 36.08 -1.19
CA PHE A 80 13.49 37.18 -1.54
C PHE A 80 13.13 38.07 -0.35
N LEU A 81 13.52 37.70 0.87
CA LEU A 81 13.28 38.54 2.04
C LEU A 81 14.27 39.71 2.06
N PRO A 82 13.83 40.93 2.37
CA PRO A 82 14.71 42.11 2.48
C PRO A 82 15.49 42.10 3.81
N VAL A 83 16.08 40.96 4.18
CA VAL A 83 16.74 40.73 5.47
C VAL A 83 18.08 40.04 5.22
N ASN A 84 19.13 40.51 5.91
CA ASN A 84 20.44 39.87 5.87
C ASN A 84 20.46 38.67 6.83
N PHE A 85 20.68 37.48 6.28
CA PHE A 85 20.79 36.25 7.08
C PHE A 85 22.26 35.93 7.40
N PRO A 86 22.53 35.31 8.55
CA PRO A 86 23.85 34.76 8.85
C PRO A 86 24.33 33.77 7.76
N GLY A 87 25.63 33.74 7.47
CA GLY A 87 26.18 32.84 6.43
C GLY A 87 25.94 31.35 6.67
N TRP A 88 25.72 30.95 7.93
CA TRP A 88 25.42 29.56 8.29
C TRP A 88 23.95 29.16 8.09
N THR A 89 23.06 30.10 7.80
CA THR A 89 21.61 29.86 7.67
C THR A 89 21.30 28.83 6.57
N THR A 90 21.95 28.93 5.41
CA THR A 90 21.76 27.97 4.32
C THR A 90 22.15 26.56 4.74
N ALA A 91 23.28 26.40 5.43
CA ALA A 91 23.73 25.11 5.93
C ALA A 91 22.77 24.53 6.98
N ALA A 92 22.25 25.37 7.88
CA ALA A 92 21.25 24.95 8.87
C ALA A 92 19.93 24.51 8.23
N LEU A 93 19.45 25.20 7.19
CA LEU A 93 18.25 24.80 6.46
C LEU A 93 18.45 23.48 5.73
N ILE A 94 19.59 23.27 5.08
CA ILE A 94 19.94 21.98 4.47
C ILE A 94 19.98 20.89 5.54
N GLY A 95 20.60 21.16 6.70
CA GLY A 95 20.64 20.24 7.83
C GLY A 95 19.24 19.87 8.34
N ALA A 96 18.33 20.84 8.44
CA ALA A 96 16.94 20.61 8.84
C ALA A 96 16.20 19.70 7.83
N ILE A 97 16.41 19.90 6.53
CA ILE A 97 15.82 19.04 5.48
C ILE A 97 16.35 17.61 5.62
N LEU A 98 17.67 17.44 5.73
CA LEU A 98 18.28 16.12 5.87
C LEU A 98 17.80 15.41 7.14
N LEU A 99 17.70 16.14 8.26
CA LEU A 99 17.15 15.61 9.50
C LEU A 99 15.68 15.18 9.32
N GLY A 100 14.87 16.00 8.66
CA GLY A 100 13.48 15.67 8.34
C GLY A 100 13.36 14.40 7.49
N LEU A 101 14.19 14.26 6.47
CA LEU A 101 14.26 13.06 5.63
C LEU A 101 14.69 11.82 6.43
N VAL A 102 15.72 11.92 7.27
CA VAL A 102 16.14 10.81 8.15
C VAL A 102 15.00 10.38 9.05
N VAL A 103 14.31 11.34 9.70
CA VAL A 103 13.14 11.04 10.55
C VAL A 103 12.04 10.33 9.74
N LEU A 104 11.76 10.78 8.52
CA LEU A 104 10.78 10.13 7.64
C LEU A 104 11.19 8.71 7.26
N PHE A 105 12.46 8.50 6.91
CA PHE A 105 12.99 7.18 6.58
C PHE A 105 12.88 6.21 7.76
N LEU A 106 13.18 6.66 8.98
CA LEU A 106 13.02 5.86 10.19
C LEU A 106 11.56 5.48 10.47
N GLN A 107 10.61 6.28 9.97
CA GLN A 107 9.18 6.03 10.14
C GLN A 107 8.56 5.17 9.03
N MET A 108 9.31 4.88 7.96
CA MET A 108 8.82 4.13 6.81
C MET A 108 8.55 2.67 7.23
N PRO A 109 7.33 2.14 7.04
CA PRO A 109 7.02 0.76 7.41
C PRO A 109 7.82 -0.21 6.52
N SER A 110 8.65 -1.04 7.15
CA SER A 110 9.53 -2.01 6.46
C SER A 110 8.76 -3.15 5.77
N LYS A 111 7.48 -3.34 6.13
CA LYS A 111 6.60 -4.31 5.48
C LYS A 111 5.38 -3.61 4.91
N ARG A 112 5.09 -3.89 3.64
CA ARG A 112 3.77 -3.63 3.06
C ARG A 112 2.82 -4.68 3.64
N THR A 113 1.96 -4.29 4.57
CA THR A 113 0.84 -5.14 5.01
C THR A 113 -0.17 -5.21 3.87
N GLY A 114 -0.26 -6.35 3.19
CA GLY A 114 -1.31 -6.57 2.20
C GLY A 114 -1.08 -7.76 1.26
N THR A 115 -1.56 -8.93 1.67
CA THR A 115 -2.15 -9.96 0.77
C THR A 115 -3.61 -9.61 0.43
N ASP A 116 -4.11 -8.47 0.90
CA ASP A 116 -5.47 -8.00 0.66
C ASP A 116 -5.43 -7.10 -0.58
N ASP A 117 -5.76 -7.67 -1.74
CA ASP A 117 -5.78 -7.02 -3.06
C ASP A 117 -6.94 -6.01 -3.19
N GLY A 118 -7.56 -5.60 -2.07
CA GLY A 118 -8.79 -4.83 -2.04
C GLY A 118 -10.01 -5.56 -2.63
N ALA A 119 -9.81 -6.72 -3.26
CA ALA A 119 -10.85 -7.58 -3.80
C ALA A 119 -11.44 -8.45 -2.67
N ARG A 120 -12.57 -8.01 -2.11
CA ARG A 120 -13.46 -8.93 -1.40
C ARG A 120 -14.33 -9.61 -2.46
N VAL A 121 -14.08 -10.91 -2.68
CA VAL A 121 -14.94 -11.81 -3.46
C VAL A 121 -16.04 -12.39 -2.59
#